data_AF-A0A1F8C4K6-F1
#
_entry.id   AF-A0A1F8C4K6-F1
#
_cell.length_a   1.000
_cell.length_b   1.000
_cell.length_c   1.000
_cell.angle_alpha   90.00
_cell.angle_beta   90.00
_cell.angle_gamma   90.00
#
_symmetry.space_group_name_H-M   'P 1'
#
loop_
_entity.id
_entity.type
_entity.pdbx_description
1 polymer ?
#
loop_
_entity_poly.entity_id
_entity_poly.type
_entity_poly.pdbx_seq_one_letter_code
_entity_poly.pdbx_strand_id
1 'polypeptide(L)'
;MYQEKLLTLLFKFRWQIAFLLVGVSLIGLGIVFTKNSGGVLSDKVEVLESATEGQNKNDEIVVEVSGAVENPGVYKLSDNSRIEDALIAAGGVSADADRDWMEKVINRAAKITDGQKIYIAAVGEQTGALSASIGGGNQSGSSTNLASSSKLVNVNTASQNQLESLWGIGPVTAQNIIEQRPYSSVQELLDKKILKSNVYERNKDILTVY
;
A
#
# COMPACT_ATOMS: atom_id res chain seq x y z
N MET A 1 71.28 -20.18 -34.54
CA MET A 1 71.16 -21.64 -34.30
C MET A 1 69.86 -22.07 -33.60
N TYR A 2 69.24 -21.22 -32.75
CA TYR A 2 67.97 -21.58 -32.07
C TYR A 2 66.72 -21.53 -32.95
N GLN A 3 66.66 -20.64 -33.94
CA GLN A 3 65.50 -20.46 -34.84
C GLN A 3 65.23 -21.71 -35.72
N GLU A 4 66.29 -22.30 -36.30
CA GLU A 4 66.21 -23.52 -37.12
C GLU A 4 65.73 -24.75 -36.32
N LYS A 5 66.17 -24.86 -35.06
CA LYS A 5 65.73 -25.93 -34.15
C LYS A 5 64.27 -25.78 -33.76
N LEU A 6 63.77 -24.55 -33.68
CA LEU A 6 62.39 -24.24 -33.31
C LEU A 6 61.41 -24.57 -34.44
N LEU A 7 61.80 -24.30 -35.69
CA LEU A 7 61.01 -24.64 -36.88
C LEU A 7 60.91 -26.17 -37.08
N THR A 8 61.99 -26.91 -36.88
CA THR A 8 61.97 -28.38 -37.00
C THR A 8 61.13 -29.04 -35.90
N LEU A 9 61.11 -28.48 -34.69
CA LEU A 9 60.27 -28.96 -33.59
C LEU A 9 58.78 -28.67 -33.84
N LEU A 10 58.46 -27.49 -34.39
CA LEU A 10 57.11 -27.11 -34.83
C LEU A 10 56.57 -28.06 -35.91
N PHE A 11 57.38 -28.42 -36.91
CA PHE A 11 56.97 -29.32 -37.99
C PHE A 11 56.81 -30.78 -37.52
N LYS A 12 57.63 -31.23 -36.57
CA LYS A 12 57.55 -32.60 -36.03
C LYS A 12 56.34 -32.81 -35.11
N PHE A 13 55.97 -31.79 -34.34
CA PHE A 13 54.88 -31.87 -33.36
C PHE A 13 53.63 -31.08 -33.77
N ARG A 14 53.50 -30.69 -35.03
CA ARG A 14 52.37 -29.90 -35.58
C ARG A 14 50.99 -30.37 -35.12
N TRP A 15 50.74 -31.68 -35.10
CA TRP A 15 49.45 -32.25 -34.69
C TRP A 15 49.29 -32.26 -33.17
N GLN A 16 50.37 -32.49 -32.42
CA GLN A 16 50.35 -32.41 -30.94
C GLN A 16 50.11 -30.97 -30.46
N ILE A 17 50.74 -29.99 -31.12
CA ILE A 17 50.55 -28.56 -30.86
C ILE A 17 49.13 -28.11 -31.24
N ALA A 18 48.59 -28.62 -32.36
CA ALA A 18 47.21 -28.37 -32.74
C ALA A 18 46.21 -28.93 -31.70
N PHE A 19 46.41 -30.17 -31.21
CA PHE A 19 45.57 -30.72 -30.14
C PHE A 19 45.70 -29.94 -28.82
N LEU A 20 46.90 -29.46 -28.48
CA LEU A 20 47.11 -28.64 -27.29
C LEU A 20 46.40 -27.29 -27.39
N LEU A 21 46.45 -26.63 -28.55
CA LEU A 21 45.73 -25.37 -28.78
C LEU A 21 44.20 -25.55 -28.77
N VAL A 22 43.68 -26.63 -29.35
CA VAL A 22 42.24 -26.96 -29.29
C VAL A 22 41.80 -27.24 -27.85
N GLY A 23 42.62 -27.95 -27.07
CA GLY A 23 42.35 -28.20 -25.65
C GLY A 23 42.28 -26.92 -24.82
N VAL A 24 43.24 -26.00 -25.00
CA VAL A 24 43.23 -24.70 -24.33
C VAL A 24 42.02 -23.86 -24.75
N SER A 25 41.62 -23.91 -26.03
CA SER A 25 40.43 -23.23 -26.53
C SER A 25 39.12 -23.79 -25.95
N LEU A 26 39.02 -25.10 -25.75
CA LEU A 26 37.86 -25.75 -25.13
C LEU A 26 37.75 -25.41 -23.64
N ILE A 27 38.87 -25.34 -22.92
CA ILE A 27 38.91 -24.94 -21.51
C ILE A 27 38.50 -23.47 -21.36
N GLY A 28 38.98 -22.59 -22.25
CA GLY A 28 38.59 -21.18 -22.27
C GLY A 28 37.09 -20.97 -22.50
N LEU A 29 36.49 -21.68 -23.46
CA LEU A 29 35.04 -21.68 -23.70
C LEU A 29 34.25 -22.27 -22.52
N GLY A 30 34.76 -23.32 -21.89
CA GLY A 30 34.14 -23.93 -20.71
C GLY A 30 34.00 -22.95 -19.53
N ILE A 31 35.03 -22.14 -19.25
CA ILE A 31 34.99 -21.15 -18.16
C ILE A 31 34.01 -20.01 -18.46
N VAL A 32 33.86 -19.61 -19.72
CA VAL A 32 32.90 -18.57 -20.13
C VAL A 32 31.46 -19.08 -20.03
N PHE A 33 31.22 -20.37 -20.28
CA PHE A 33 29.88 -20.97 -20.18
C PHE A 33 29.46 -21.25 -18.72
N THR A 34 30.40 -21.55 -17.82
CA THR A 34 30.05 -21.81 -16.40
C THR A 34 29.64 -20.57 -15.62
N LYS A 35 29.90 -19.35 -16.12
CA LYS A 35 29.44 -18.11 -15.47
C LYS A 35 28.00 -17.70 -15.85
N ASN A 36 27.34 -18.42 -16.79
CA ASN A 36 25.97 -18.13 -17.24
C ASN A 36 24.95 -19.24 -16.92
N SER A 37 25.30 -20.20 -16.06
CA SER A 37 24.39 -21.27 -15.61
C SER A 37 24.36 -21.33 -14.09
N GLY A 38 23.73 -20.33 -13.47
CA GLY A 38 23.21 -20.47 -12.11
C GLY A 38 21.91 -21.27 -12.18
N GLY A 39 21.91 -22.52 -11.74
CA GLY A 39 20.67 -23.31 -11.75
C GLY A 39 20.80 -24.79 -11.41
N VAL A 40 21.06 -25.08 -10.13
CA VAL A 40 20.53 -26.20 -9.33
C VAL A 40 20.80 -27.64 -9.79
N LEU A 41 21.58 -28.34 -8.96
CA LEU A 41 21.67 -29.80 -8.89
C LEU A 41 20.33 -30.37 -8.42
N SER A 42 19.62 -31.08 -9.30
CA SER A 42 18.48 -31.92 -8.91
C SER A 42 19.00 -33.29 -8.50
N ASP A 43 18.86 -33.59 -7.21
CA ASP A 43 18.92 -34.95 -6.71
C ASP A 43 17.74 -35.74 -7.29
N LYS A 44 17.99 -37.01 -7.59
CA LYS A 44 17.15 -37.89 -8.39
C LYS A 44 16.03 -38.45 -7.50
N VAL A 45 14.79 -38.01 -7.73
CA VAL A 45 13.59 -38.72 -7.26
C VAL A 45 12.67 -38.95 -8.45
N GLU A 46 12.59 -40.22 -8.81
CA GLU A 46 11.73 -40.79 -9.84
C GLU A 46 10.29 -40.85 -9.29
N VAL A 47 9.41 -39.96 -9.78
CA VAL A 47 7.96 -40.08 -9.62
C VAL A 47 7.34 -39.89 -10.99
N LEU A 48 6.53 -40.89 -11.34
CA LEU A 48 5.80 -41.10 -12.58
C LEU A 48 5.19 -39.84 -13.19
N GLU A 49 5.23 -39.78 -14.52
CA GLU A 49 4.41 -38.89 -15.35
C GLU A 49 2.99 -38.74 -14.81
N SER A 50 2.69 -37.54 -14.34
CA SER A 50 1.39 -36.91 -14.58
C SER A 50 1.69 -35.65 -15.37
N ALA A 51 1.49 -35.74 -16.69
CA ALA A 51 1.30 -34.58 -17.53
C ALA A 51 0.01 -33.89 -17.08
N THR A 52 0.13 -33.01 -16.07
CA THR A 52 -0.80 -31.91 -15.90
C THR A 52 -0.21 -30.76 -16.67
N GLU A 53 -0.65 -30.59 -17.92
CA GLU A 53 -0.80 -29.28 -18.53
C GLU A 53 -1.78 -28.49 -17.65
N GLY A 54 -1.28 -27.99 -16.53
CA GLY A 54 -1.95 -27.01 -15.71
C GLY A 54 -1.96 -25.73 -16.52
N GLN A 55 -3.11 -25.45 -17.13
CA GLN A 55 -3.49 -24.16 -17.66
C GLN A 55 -2.81 -23.05 -16.84
N ASN A 56 -1.94 -22.26 -17.47
CA ASN A 56 -1.58 -20.92 -16.99
C ASN A 56 -2.88 -20.10 -16.98
N LYS A 57 -3.75 -20.35 -16.00
CA LYS A 57 -4.63 -19.32 -15.51
C LYS A 57 -3.69 -18.32 -14.87
N ASN A 58 -3.35 -17.28 -15.62
CA ASN A 58 -2.95 -16.03 -15.02
C ASN A 58 -4.15 -15.61 -14.18
N ASP A 59 -4.18 -16.05 -12.92
CA ASP A 59 -5.08 -15.52 -11.92
C ASP A 59 -4.60 -14.09 -11.69
N GLU A 60 -5.09 -13.18 -12.53
CA GLU A 60 -4.86 -11.74 -12.40
C GLU A 60 -5.86 -11.20 -11.38
N ILE A 61 -5.37 -10.34 -10.51
CA ILE A 61 -6.18 -9.60 -9.55
C ILE A 61 -6.20 -8.13 -9.94
N VAL A 62 -7.32 -7.47 -9.69
CA VAL A 62 -7.57 -6.07 -9.99
C VAL A 62 -7.61 -5.27 -8.70
N VAL A 63 -6.76 -4.26 -8.58
CA VAL A 63 -6.61 -3.48 -7.34
C VAL A 63 -6.62 -1.99 -7.61
N GLU A 64 -7.19 -1.22 -6.70
CA GLU A 64 -7.20 0.24 -6.78
C GLU A 64 -6.08 0.82 -5.92
N VAL A 65 -5.24 1.68 -6.49
CA VAL A 65 -4.24 2.47 -5.75
C VAL A 65 -4.62 3.94 -5.84
N SER A 66 -4.73 4.60 -4.70
CA SER A 66 -5.27 5.96 -4.59
C SER A 66 -4.54 6.79 -3.54
N GLY A 67 -4.74 8.10 -3.56
CA GLY A 67 -4.09 9.04 -2.64
C GLY A 67 -2.77 9.57 -3.20
N ALA A 68 -1.79 9.79 -2.32
CA ALA A 68 -0.51 10.40 -2.61
C ALA A 68 0.48 9.44 -3.31
N VAL A 69 0.11 8.93 -4.49
CA VAL A 69 0.95 8.13 -5.40
C VAL A 69 1.14 8.86 -6.73
N GLU A 70 2.17 8.51 -7.49
CA GLU A 70 2.48 9.18 -8.77
C GLU A 70 1.34 9.02 -9.79
N ASN A 71 0.80 7.81 -9.93
CA ASN A 71 -0.29 7.51 -10.85
C ASN A 71 -1.42 6.79 -10.10
N PRO A 72 -2.39 7.51 -9.53
CA PRO A 72 -3.59 6.89 -8.95
C PRO A 72 -4.40 6.18 -10.04
N GLY A 73 -4.91 4.98 -9.74
CA GLY A 73 -5.67 4.20 -10.72
C GLY A 73 -5.93 2.76 -10.31
N VAL A 74 -6.49 2.00 -11.25
CA VAL A 74 -6.77 0.57 -11.09
C VAL A 74 -5.75 -0.24 -11.89
N TYR A 75 -5.14 -1.22 -11.25
CA TYR A 75 -4.03 -2.01 -11.76
C TYR A 75 -4.38 -3.50 -11.81
N LYS A 76 -3.91 -4.18 -12.86
CA LYS A 76 -3.94 -5.64 -12.98
C LYS A 76 -2.59 -6.19 -12.56
N LEU A 77 -2.59 -7.08 -11.58
CA LEU A 77 -1.40 -7.70 -11.01
C LEU A 77 -1.60 -9.22 -10.94
N SER A 78 -0.53 -9.98 -10.72
CA SER A 78 -0.67 -11.42 -10.47
C SER A 78 -1.27 -11.68 -9.08
N ASP A 79 -1.99 -12.78 -8.88
CA ASP A 79 -2.66 -13.14 -7.61
C ASP A 79 -1.72 -13.16 -6.38
N ASN A 80 -0.43 -13.36 -6.60
CA ASN A 80 0.57 -13.48 -5.57
C ASN A 80 1.31 -12.15 -5.31
N SER A 81 0.82 -11.06 -5.90
CA SER A 81 1.36 -9.72 -5.71
C SER A 81 1.14 -9.19 -4.30
N ARG A 82 2.08 -8.38 -3.84
CA ARG A 82 2.07 -7.70 -2.53
C ARG A 82 1.79 -6.21 -2.70
N ILE A 83 1.41 -5.55 -1.60
CA ILE A 83 1.10 -4.10 -1.59
C ILE A 83 2.21 -3.29 -2.27
N GLU A 84 3.47 -3.66 -2.05
CA GLU A 84 4.63 -3.08 -2.72
C GLU A 84 4.54 -3.11 -4.26
N ASP A 85 4.12 -4.23 -4.84
CA ASP A 85 4.04 -4.41 -6.30
C ASP A 85 2.99 -3.47 -6.91
N ALA A 86 1.88 -3.24 -6.18
CA ALA A 86 0.87 -2.27 -6.58
C ALA A 86 1.38 -0.82 -6.51
N LEU A 87 2.17 -0.49 -5.49
CA LEU A 87 2.81 0.83 -5.38
C LEU A 87 3.81 1.05 -6.53
N ILE A 88 4.61 0.03 -6.87
CA ILE A 88 5.55 0.08 -8.01
C ILE A 88 4.77 0.26 -9.32
N ALA A 89 3.68 -0.48 -9.53
CA ALA A 89 2.83 -0.33 -10.70
C ALA A 89 2.21 1.08 -10.80
N ALA A 90 1.91 1.71 -9.67
CA ALA A 90 1.45 3.10 -9.60
C ALA A 90 2.57 4.15 -9.80
N GLY A 91 3.82 3.74 -10.03
CA GLY A 91 4.97 4.63 -10.18
C GLY A 91 5.62 5.05 -8.86
N GLY A 92 5.18 4.46 -7.73
CA GLY A 92 5.66 4.76 -6.38
C GLY A 92 4.80 5.78 -5.65
N VAL A 93 5.21 6.06 -4.41
CA VAL A 93 4.60 7.14 -3.60
C VAL A 93 5.07 8.50 -4.08
N SER A 94 4.15 9.47 -4.08
CA SER A 94 4.45 10.85 -4.50
C SER A 94 5.32 11.59 -3.48
N ALA A 95 5.84 12.76 -3.87
CA ALA A 95 6.58 13.64 -2.97
C ALA A 95 5.75 14.13 -1.78
N ASP A 96 4.43 14.26 -1.96
CA ASP A 96 3.50 14.74 -0.95
C ASP A 96 3.00 13.61 -0.02
N ALA A 97 3.46 12.38 -0.22
CA ALA A 97 3.05 11.23 0.59
C ALA A 97 3.59 11.32 2.02
N ASP A 98 2.73 11.01 2.99
CA ASP A 98 3.12 10.89 4.39
C ASP A 98 3.85 9.56 4.62
N ARG A 99 5.18 9.62 4.60
CA ARG A 99 6.05 8.45 4.81
C ARG A 99 5.94 7.90 6.22
N ASP A 100 5.80 8.77 7.22
CA ASP A 100 5.67 8.37 8.63
C ASP A 100 4.35 7.62 8.86
N TRP A 101 3.27 8.07 8.22
CA TRP A 101 1.98 7.38 8.21
C TRP A 101 2.11 6.02 7.53
N MET A 102 2.73 5.98 6.34
CA MET A 102 2.86 4.75 5.55
C MET A 102 3.62 3.68 6.34
N GLU A 103 4.72 4.02 7.01
CA GLU A 103 5.49 3.08 7.82
C GLU A 103 4.70 2.50 9.00
N LYS A 104 3.79 3.29 9.58
CA LYS A 104 2.99 2.87 10.74
C LYS A 104 1.74 2.09 10.37
N VAL A 105 1.15 2.39 9.21
CA VAL A 105 -0.18 1.91 8.83
C VAL A 105 -0.14 0.84 7.74
N ILE A 106 0.80 0.92 6.81
CA ILE A 106 0.84 0.05 5.63
C ILE A 106 1.88 -1.06 5.80
N ASN A 107 1.41 -2.30 5.77
CA ASN A 107 2.29 -3.45 5.58
C ASN A 107 2.57 -3.66 4.09
N ARG A 108 3.64 -3.06 3.57
CA ARG A 108 4.05 -3.17 2.14
C ARG A 108 4.28 -4.62 1.69
N ALA A 109 4.60 -5.52 2.62
CA ALA A 109 4.79 -6.93 2.33
C ALA A 109 3.47 -7.73 2.37
N ALA A 110 2.33 -7.15 2.76
CA ALA A 110 1.07 -7.88 2.80
C ALA A 110 0.68 -8.34 1.38
N LYS A 111 0.13 -9.56 1.29
CA LYS A 111 -0.49 -10.05 0.06
C LYS A 111 -1.71 -9.19 -0.28
N ILE A 112 -1.90 -8.97 -1.58
CA ILE A 112 -3.06 -8.26 -2.09
C ILE A 112 -4.14 -9.28 -2.45
N THR A 113 -5.40 -8.92 -2.22
CA THR A 113 -6.56 -9.67 -2.72
C THR A 113 -7.22 -8.93 -3.89
N ASP A 114 -7.92 -9.67 -4.76
CA ASP A 114 -8.74 -9.06 -5.80
C ASP A 114 -9.76 -8.06 -5.22
N GLY A 115 -9.93 -6.94 -5.91
CA GLY A 115 -10.80 -5.83 -5.50
C GLY A 115 -10.28 -5.01 -4.32
N GLN A 116 -9.05 -5.24 -3.84
CA GLN A 116 -8.50 -4.48 -2.72
C GLN A 116 -8.19 -3.03 -3.11
N LYS A 117 -8.53 -2.09 -2.23
CA LYS A 117 -8.16 -0.68 -2.33
C LYS A 117 -6.98 -0.36 -1.42
N ILE A 118 -5.95 0.25 -1.99
CA ILE A 118 -4.76 0.75 -1.32
C ILE A 118 -4.82 2.27 -1.36
N TYR A 119 -4.76 2.89 -0.19
CA TYR A 119 -4.77 4.34 -0.05
C TYR A 119 -3.46 4.80 0.59
N ILE A 120 -2.84 5.84 0.03
CA ILE A 120 -1.65 6.48 0.58
C ILE A 120 -2.02 7.90 1.01
N ALA A 121 -1.87 8.21 2.29
CA ALA A 121 -2.16 9.53 2.83
C ALA A 121 -1.15 10.59 2.35
N ALA A 122 -1.62 11.83 2.15
CA ALA A 122 -0.74 12.97 1.97
C ALA A 122 -0.28 13.55 3.32
N VAL A 123 0.85 14.27 3.33
CA VAL A 123 1.37 14.94 4.54
C VAL A 123 0.34 15.93 5.09
N GLY A 124 -0.01 15.77 6.37
CA GLY A 124 -0.99 16.61 7.04
C GLY A 124 -2.45 16.24 6.78
N GLU A 125 -2.71 15.17 6.02
CA GLU A 125 -4.03 14.60 5.88
C GLU A 125 -4.43 13.89 7.18
N GLN A 126 -5.54 14.31 7.77
CA GLN A 126 -6.15 13.59 8.89
C GLN A 126 -6.88 12.37 8.34
N THR A 127 -6.16 11.30 8.02
CA THR A 127 -6.78 10.00 7.80
C THR A 127 -7.29 9.49 9.14
N GLY A 128 -8.56 9.80 9.47
CA GLY A 128 -9.26 9.05 10.50
C GLY A 128 -9.16 7.58 10.11
N ALA A 129 -8.56 6.76 10.98
CA ALA A 129 -8.26 5.36 10.70
C ALA A 129 -9.50 4.60 10.23
N LEU A 130 -9.72 4.57 8.92
CA LEU A 130 -10.72 3.76 8.24
C LEU A 130 -10.01 2.52 7.71
N SER A 131 -9.69 1.61 8.61
CA SER A 131 -9.36 0.24 8.24
C SER A 131 -9.80 -0.70 9.35
N ALA A 132 -11.05 -1.15 9.24
CA ALA A 132 -11.50 -2.53 9.49
C ALA A 132 -13.03 -2.59 9.55
N SER A 133 -13.70 -2.50 8.40
CA SER A 133 -14.94 -3.25 8.11
C SER A 133 -15.29 -3.04 6.64
N ILE A 134 -14.67 -3.83 5.76
CA ILE A 134 -15.21 -4.04 4.42
C ILE A 134 -16.22 -5.18 4.56
N GLY A 135 -17.47 -4.78 4.72
CA GLY A 135 -18.65 -5.62 4.66
C GLY A 135 -19.77 -4.83 3.99
N GLY A 136 -19.73 -4.78 2.65
CA GLY A 136 -20.85 -4.52 1.75
C GLY A 136 -21.69 -3.25 1.97
N GLY A 137 -21.60 -2.33 1.01
CA GLY A 137 -22.75 -1.52 0.60
C GLY A 137 -22.63 -0.01 0.74
N ASN A 138 -22.98 0.63 -0.36
CA ASN A 138 -23.34 2.04 -0.56
C ASN A 138 -22.21 3.07 -0.70
N GLN A 139 -22.00 3.40 -1.97
CA GLN A 139 -21.56 4.70 -2.45
C GLN A 139 -22.25 5.84 -1.69
N SER A 140 -21.46 6.82 -1.26
CA SER A 140 -21.77 8.21 -1.55
C SER A 140 -20.47 9.01 -1.55
N GLY A 141 -20.06 9.43 -2.74
CA GLY A 141 -19.04 10.47 -2.87
C GLY A 141 -19.51 11.74 -2.19
N SER A 142 -18.59 12.41 -1.50
CA SER A 142 -18.67 13.84 -1.30
C SER A 142 -17.24 14.36 -1.20
N SER A 143 -16.66 14.62 -2.37
CA SER A 143 -15.57 15.56 -2.50
C SER A 143 -16.17 16.97 -2.37
N THR A 144 -15.94 17.61 -1.24
CA THR A 144 -15.97 19.08 -1.18
C THR A 144 -14.85 19.53 -0.26
N ASN A 145 -13.73 19.88 -0.88
CA ASN A 145 -12.81 20.85 -0.31
C ASN A 145 -13.53 22.20 -0.28
N LEU A 146 -13.84 22.73 0.89
CA LEU A 146 -13.68 24.16 1.19
C LEU A 146 -13.87 24.45 2.68
N ALA A 147 -12.94 25.26 3.18
CA ALA A 147 -12.97 26.02 4.42
C ALA A 147 -12.77 25.23 5.72
N SER A 148 -11.71 25.63 6.42
CA SER A 148 -11.59 25.61 7.88
C SER A 148 -12.93 25.97 8.53
N SER A 149 -13.71 24.97 8.87
CA SER A 149 -14.77 25.09 9.84
C SER A 149 -14.56 23.92 10.78
N SER A 150 -14.35 24.27 12.04
CA SER A 150 -14.54 23.35 13.16
C SER A 150 -15.70 22.41 12.84
N LYS A 151 -15.52 21.12 13.11
CA LYS A 151 -16.57 20.10 13.06
C LYS A 151 -17.78 20.58 13.88
N LEU A 152 -18.70 21.31 13.23
CA LEU A 152 -19.88 21.89 13.87
C LEU A 152 -20.77 20.73 14.33
N VAL A 153 -21.10 20.69 15.62
CA VAL A 153 -21.93 19.67 16.24
C VAL A 153 -23.36 20.17 16.27
N ASN A 154 -24.27 19.48 15.59
CA ASN A 154 -25.69 19.83 15.60
C ASN A 154 -26.36 19.35 16.89
N VAL A 155 -26.91 20.27 17.68
CA VAL A 155 -27.54 19.96 18.98
C VAL A 155 -28.79 19.08 18.86
N ASN A 156 -29.49 19.13 17.73
CA ASN A 156 -30.72 18.38 17.46
C ASN A 156 -30.46 16.96 16.97
N THR A 157 -29.32 16.70 16.34
CA THR A 157 -29.02 15.40 15.70
C THR A 157 -27.77 14.71 16.23
N ALA A 158 -26.92 15.41 17.00
CA ALA A 158 -25.70 14.83 17.53
C ALA A 158 -25.97 13.60 18.40
N SER A 159 -25.10 12.61 18.29
CA SER A 159 -25.08 11.49 19.22
C SER A 159 -24.56 11.93 20.59
N GLN A 160 -24.85 11.13 21.63
CA GLN A 160 -24.37 11.39 22.98
C GLN A 160 -22.84 11.56 23.02
N ASN A 161 -22.10 10.64 22.38
CA ASN A 161 -20.64 10.72 22.29
C ASN A 161 -20.14 12.01 21.60
N GLN A 162 -20.88 12.52 20.61
CA GLN A 162 -20.51 13.77 19.94
C GLN A 162 -20.71 14.99 20.86
N LEU A 163 -21.75 15.00 21.69
CA LEU A 163 -21.97 16.04 22.69
C LEU A 163 -20.94 15.96 23.83
N GLU A 164 -20.59 14.76 24.27
CA GLU A 164 -19.58 14.54 25.32
C GLU A 164 -18.15 14.94 24.88
N SER A 165 -17.89 15.00 23.57
CA SER A 165 -16.59 15.48 23.05
C SER A 165 -16.39 17.00 23.22
N LEU A 166 -17.46 17.72 23.57
CA LEU A 166 -17.43 19.17 23.76
C LEU A 166 -16.88 19.52 25.14
N TRP A 167 -16.23 20.69 25.23
CA TRP A 167 -15.59 21.10 26.48
C TRP A 167 -16.62 21.27 27.59
N GLY A 168 -16.44 20.57 28.71
CA GLY A 168 -17.30 20.72 29.90
C GLY A 168 -18.69 20.09 29.79
N ILE A 169 -18.94 19.26 28.76
CA ILE A 169 -20.17 18.48 28.61
C ILE A 169 -19.87 17.02 28.96
N GLY A 170 -20.45 16.53 30.06
CA GLY A 170 -20.36 15.12 30.46
C GLY A 170 -21.63 14.33 30.13
N PRO A 171 -21.67 13.02 30.45
CA PRO A 171 -22.78 12.14 30.07
C PRO A 171 -24.16 12.64 30.54
N VAL A 172 -24.24 13.16 31.76
CA VAL A 172 -25.50 13.70 32.32
C VAL A 172 -25.97 14.93 31.54
N THR A 173 -25.06 15.84 31.19
CA THR A 173 -25.39 17.04 30.43
C THR A 173 -25.74 16.69 28.98
N ALA A 174 -25.01 15.78 28.35
CA ALA A 174 -25.29 15.30 27.01
C ALA A 174 -26.69 14.64 26.93
N GLN A 175 -27.03 13.83 27.92
CA GLN A 175 -28.35 13.21 28.04
C GLN A 175 -29.45 14.27 28.18
N ASN A 176 -29.28 15.26 29.07
CA ASN A 176 -30.23 16.37 29.22
C ASN A 176 -30.43 17.15 27.90
N ILE A 177 -29.37 17.35 27.12
CA ILE A 177 -29.47 17.99 25.80
C ILE A 177 -30.35 17.14 24.87
N ILE A 178 -30.16 15.82 24.83
CA ILE A 178 -30.92 14.92 23.97
C ILE A 178 -32.40 14.86 24.37
N GLU A 179 -32.68 14.80 25.67
CA GLU A 179 -34.05 14.69 26.21
C GLU A 179 -34.92 15.91 25.94
N GLN A 180 -34.31 17.10 25.80
CA GLN A 180 -35.03 18.37 25.65
C GLN A 180 -35.02 18.92 24.21
N ARG A 181 -34.75 18.06 23.22
CA ARG A 181 -34.90 18.38 21.80
C ARG A 181 -36.36 18.59 21.42
N PRO A 182 -36.65 19.38 20.37
CA PRO A 182 -35.72 20.12 19.53
C PRO A 182 -35.39 21.52 20.08
N TYR A 183 -34.25 22.07 19.66
CA TYR A 183 -33.83 23.44 19.91
C TYR A 183 -33.94 24.27 18.63
N SER A 184 -34.44 25.49 18.78
CA SER A 184 -34.54 26.46 17.67
C SER A 184 -33.29 27.31 17.51
N SER A 185 -32.48 27.43 18.57
CA SER A 185 -31.21 28.15 18.57
C SER A 185 -30.23 27.54 19.56
N VAL A 186 -28.93 27.73 19.35
CA VAL A 186 -27.90 27.27 20.29
C VAL A 186 -28.05 27.96 21.65
N GLN A 187 -28.56 29.20 21.68
CA GLN A 187 -28.76 29.98 22.91
C GLN A 187 -29.83 29.38 23.84
N GLU A 188 -30.78 28.62 23.29
CA GLU A 188 -31.82 27.95 24.06
C GLU A 188 -31.26 26.94 25.09
N LEU A 189 -30.03 26.45 24.87
CA LEU A 189 -29.29 25.63 25.84
C LEU A 189 -28.95 26.38 27.13
N LEU A 190 -28.75 27.70 27.05
CA LEU A 190 -28.52 28.57 28.20
C LEU A 190 -29.84 28.92 28.88
N ASP A 191 -30.89 29.23 28.09
CA ASP A 191 -32.20 29.64 28.60
C ASP A 191 -32.89 28.52 29.38
N LYS A 192 -32.80 27.28 28.88
CA LYS A 192 -33.28 26.08 29.58
C LYS A 192 -32.35 25.63 30.73
N LYS A 193 -31.26 26.38 30.99
CA LYS A 193 -30.27 26.09 32.03
C LYS A 193 -29.59 24.72 31.88
N ILE A 194 -29.49 24.21 30.65
CA ILE A 194 -28.82 22.94 30.35
C ILE A 194 -27.31 23.15 30.37
N LEU A 195 -26.84 24.26 29.78
CA LEU A 195 -25.45 24.68 29.81
C LEU A 195 -25.27 25.88 30.74
N LYS A 196 -24.13 25.88 31.44
CA LYS A 196 -23.65 27.07 32.17
C LYS A 196 -23.05 28.06 31.16
N SER A 197 -23.11 29.36 31.47
CA SER A 197 -22.59 30.42 30.59
C SER A 197 -21.14 30.18 30.15
N ASN A 198 -20.25 29.74 31.03
CA ASN A 198 -18.86 29.44 30.68
C ASN A 198 -18.69 28.27 29.70
N VAL A 199 -19.56 27.25 29.76
CA VAL A 199 -19.56 26.10 28.87
C VAL A 199 -20.16 26.49 27.52
N TYR A 200 -21.22 27.28 27.52
CA TYR A 200 -21.82 27.81 26.30
C TYR A 200 -20.82 28.65 25.49
N GLU A 201 -20.16 29.63 26.12
CA GLU A 201 -19.25 30.55 25.42
C GLU A 201 -18.09 29.83 24.73
N ARG A 202 -17.61 28.72 25.29
CA ARG A 202 -16.51 27.94 24.70
C ARG A 202 -16.93 27.01 23.57
N ASN A 203 -18.23 26.67 23.50
CA ASN A 203 -18.74 25.73 22.51
C ASN A 203 -19.64 26.38 21.45
N LYS A 204 -20.06 27.65 21.63
CA LYS A 204 -21.02 28.31 20.72
C LYS A 204 -20.55 28.37 19.25
N ASP A 205 -19.25 28.50 19.02
CA ASP A 205 -18.66 28.59 17.67
C ASP A 205 -18.53 27.22 16.98
N ILE A 206 -18.76 26.13 17.72
CA ILE A 206 -18.70 24.75 17.23
C ILE A 206 -20.06 24.04 17.35
N LEU A 207 -21.11 24.75 17.72
CA LEU A 207 -22.48 24.23 17.84
C LEU A 207 -23.37 24.82 16.75
N THR A 208 -24.30 24.01 16.26
CA THR A 208 -25.31 24.45 15.27
C THR A 208 -26.68 23.87 15.56
N VAL A 209 -27.72 24.50 15.01
CA VAL A 209 -29.10 24.01 14.98
C VAL A 209 -29.53 23.88 13.52
N TYR A 210 -30.12 22.74 13.14
CA TYR A 210 -30.84 22.55 11.87
C TYR A 210 -32.17 21.88 12.17
#